data_AF-A0AAU6ARK8-F1
#
_entry.id   AF-A0AAU6ARK8-F1
#
_cell.length_a   1.000
_cell.length_b   1.000
_cell.length_c   1.000
_cell.angle_alpha   90.00
_cell.angle_beta   90.00
_cell.angle_gamma   90.00
#
_symmetry.space_group_name_H-M   'P 1'
#
loop_
_entity.id
_entity.type
_entity.pdbx_description
1 polymer ?
#
loop_
_entity_poly.entity_id
_entity_poly.type
_entity_poly.pdbx_seq_one_letter_code
_entity_poly.pdbx_strand_id
1 'polypeptide(L)'
;MADSRFRLQPHNSTMFPAREIYVGWDNVLHTYYAHVIDGNDDDGEERRTVDLGGDIAEITQPSSVIGAVRPYAEIPDDLGELLTISRVANTAMGTDLRTETQMDEGRRRTEQTRGALYTPFGFITTLTQDDVDPVLAEYGWTASHVHIAERGHIETYRRADQELVLPWGSPGEPYPEHLLSPIRIDGRPHSVSSQLDLDRALTESGPDSHGLTSDRDERIEGLDDELSSDHEETLTAGQGAGNESDSWWTEDPPADENGIHLGLGT
;
A
#
# COMPACT_ATOMS: atom_id res chain seq x y z
N MET A 1 -0.53 17.08 -15.29
CA MET A 1 0.43 17.72 -14.35
C MET A 1 0.70 16.67 -13.28
N ALA A 2 1.96 16.40 -12.97
CA ALA A 2 2.33 15.25 -12.14
C ALA A 2 2.36 15.67 -10.67
N ASP A 3 1.25 15.51 -9.95
CA ASP A 3 1.31 15.52 -8.49
C ASP A 3 2.05 14.27 -8.03
N SER A 4 2.99 14.46 -7.13
CA SER A 4 3.65 13.35 -6.49
C SER A 4 2.76 12.82 -5.38
N ARG A 5 2.06 11.71 -5.67
CA ARG A 5 1.14 11.05 -4.75
C ARG A 5 1.75 9.75 -4.23
N PHE A 6 1.89 9.64 -2.93
CA PHE A 6 2.30 8.42 -2.23
C PHE A 6 1.06 7.77 -1.63
N ARG A 7 0.81 6.50 -1.99
CA ARG A 7 -0.23 5.68 -1.36
C ARG A 7 0.36 5.01 -0.12
N LEU A 8 -0.34 5.09 1.01
CA LEU A 8 0.07 4.45 2.26
C LEU A 8 -0.80 3.23 2.56
N GLN A 9 -0.24 2.29 3.34
CA GLN A 9 -0.95 1.09 3.76
C GLN A 9 -1.89 1.41 4.93
N PRO A 10 -3.21 1.17 4.82
CA PRO A 10 -4.14 1.42 5.93
C PRO A 10 -3.90 0.49 7.11
N HIS A 11 -4.07 1.02 8.32
CA HIS A 11 -4.27 0.22 9.52
C HIS A 11 -5.63 -0.48 9.46
N ASN A 12 -5.69 -1.72 9.97
CA ASN A 12 -6.93 -2.49 10.12
C ASN A 12 -7.76 -2.56 8.83
N SER A 13 -7.13 -2.99 7.74
CA SER A 13 -7.76 -3.17 6.42
C SER A 13 -9.01 -4.08 6.44
N THR A 14 -9.19 -4.89 7.47
CA THR A 14 -10.39 -5.72 7.66
C THR A 14 -11.63 -4.91 8.08
N MET A 15 -11.48 -3.84 8.88
CA MET A 15 -12.61 -2.99 9.30
C MET A 15 -12.95 -1.92 8.25
N PHE A 16 -11.95 -1.47 7.50
CA PHE A 16 -12.12 -0.46 6.45
C PHE A 16 -11.51 -0.95 5.13
N PRO A 17 -12.13 -1.93 4.46
CA PRO A 17 -11.57 -2.57 3.27
C PRO A 17 -11.47 -1.63 2.06
N ALA A 18 -12.27 -0.56 2.04
CA ALA A 18 -12.26 0.47 1.01
C ALA A 18 -11.33 1.66 1.34
N ARG A 19 -10.59 1.61 2.47
CA ARG A 19 -9.78 2.75 2.90
C ARG A 19 -8.59 2.98 1.99
N GLU A 20 -8.47 4.19 1.46
CA GLU A 20 -7.34 4.63 0.68
C GLU A 20 -6.71 5.88 1.30
N ILE A 21 -5.38 5.88 1.39
CA ILE A 21 -4.66 6.94 2.11
C ILE A 21 -3.56 7.45 1.20
N TYR A 22 -3.52 8.77 1.05
CA TYR A 22 -2.64 9.46 0.14
C TYR A 22 -1.98 10.64 0.81
N VAL A 23 -0.70 10.82 0.54
CA VAL A 23 0.04 12.02 0.91
C VAL A 23 0.89 12.49 -0.26
N GLY A 24 1.17 13.77 -0.34
CA GLY A 24 1.94 14.28 -1.46
C GLY A 24 2.29 15.76 -1.37
N TRP A 25 2.88 16.24 -2.46
CA TRP A 25 3.10 17.66 -2.72
C TRP A 25 2.25 18.09 -3.91
N ASP A 26 1.40 19.09 -3.69
CA ASP A 26 0.66 19.76 -4.75
C ASP A 26 1.54 20.91 -5.28
N ASN A 27 1.90 20.82 -6.55
CA ASN A 27 2.79 21.82 -7.16
C ASN A 27 2.08 23.14 -7.50
N VAL A 28 0.77 23.11 -7.74
CA VAL A 28 -0.03 24.30 -8.08
C VAL A 28 -0.30 25.11 -6.83
N LEU A 29 -0.71 24.45 -5.77
CA LEU A 29 -0.99 25.07 -4.48
C LEU A 29 0.27 25.30 -3.66
N HIS A 30 1.41 24.72 -4.05
CA HIS A 30 2.66 24.78 -3.27
C HIS A 30 2.45 24.36 -1.81
N THR A 31 1.69 23.29 -1.60
CA THR A 31 1.36 22.76 -0.28
C THR A 31 1.55 21.25 -0.24
N TYR A 32 1.90 20.71 0.92
CA TYR A 32 1.71 19.29 1.19
C TYR A 32 0.22 19.01 1.36
N TYR A 33 -0.22 17.82 0.93
CA TYR A 33 -1.61 17.38 1.09
C TYR A 33 -1.68 15.98 1.70
N ALA A 34 -2.82 15.68 2.30
CA ALA A 34 -3.16 14.36 2.83
C ALA A 34 -4.64 14.07 2.68
N HIS A 35 -4.97 12.91 2.10
CA HIS A 35 -6.34 12.42 1.99
C HIS A 35 -6.46 11.03 2.63
N VAL A 36 -7.50 10.83 3.44
CA VAL A 36 -7.94 9.51 3.92
C VAL A 36 -9.37 9.32 3.44
N ILE A 37 -9.57 8.37 2.55
CA ILE A 37 -10.85 8.10 1.88
C ILE A 37 -11.37 6.77 2.40
N ASP A 38 -12.55 6.75 3.02
CA ASP A 38 -13.13 5.56 3.66
C ASP A 38 -14.16 4.84 2.75
N GLY A 39 -13.95 4.91 1.44
CA GLY A 39 -14.91 4.49 0.42
C GLY A 39 -15.96 5.57 0.13
N ASN A 40 -17.08 5.17 -0.46
CA ASN A 40 -18.15 6.08 -0.86
C ASN A 40 -19.31 6.09 0.15
N ASP A 41 -20.04 7.19 0.24
CA ASP A 41 -21.31 7.29 0.96
C ASP A 41 -22.51 6.76 0.16
N ASP A 42 -23.71 6.88 0.73
CA ASP A 42 -24.95 6.38 0.12
C ASP A 42 -25.32 7.10 -1.18
N ASP A 43 -24.78 8.31 -1.39
CA ASP A 43 -24.95 9.12 -2.60
C ASP A 43 -23.86 8.82 -3.64
N GLY A 44 -22.86 8.00 -3.29
CA GLY A 44 -21.75 7.61 -4.16
C GLY A 44 -20.57 8.57 -4.15
N GLU A 45 -20.58 9.56 -3.25
CA GLU A 45 -19.50 10.54 -3.08
C GLU A 45 -18.40 9.99 -2.17
N GLU A 46 -17.15 10.42 -2.39
CA GLU A 46 -16.00 9.98 -1.59
C GLU A 46 -16.13 10.47 -0.14
N ARG A 47 -16.17 9.55 0.82
CA ARG A 47 -16.16 9.89 2.25
C ARG A 47 -14.73 10.16 2.71
N ARG A 48 -14.37 11.43 2.83
CA ARG A 48 -13.04 11.85 3.28
C ARG A 48 -12.99 12.06 4.79
N THR A 49 -12.22 11.22 5.48
CA THR A 49 -11.96 11.32 6.92
C THR A 49 -10.83 12.31 7.22
N VAL A 50 -9.90 12.47 6.27
CA VAL A 50 -8.87 13.52 6.28
C VAL A 50 -8.86 14.16 4.89
N ASP A 51 -8.92 15.49 4.85
CA ASP A 51 -8.82 16.30 3.64
C ASP A 51 -8.00 17.56 4.00
N LEU A 52 -6.74 17.58 3.61
CA LEU A 52 -5.76 18.62 3.98
C LEU A 52 -4.96 19.06 2.75
N GLY A 53 -4.57 20.34 2.71
CA GLY A 53 -3.78 20.89 1.61
C GLY A 53 -4.66 21.35 0.43
N GLY A 54 -5.85 21.87 0.74
CA GLY A 54 -6.77 22.43 -0.24
C GLY A 54 -6.48 23.90 -0.58
N ASP A 55 -5.64 24.57 0.22
CA ASP A 55 -5.28 25.98 0.05
C ASP A 55 -3.82 26.20 -0.35
N ILE A 56 -3.56 27.36 -0.97
CA ILE A 56 -2.20 27.75 -1.39
C ILE A 56 -1.29 27.89 -0.16
N ALA A 57 -0.17 27.17 -0.19
CA ALA A 57 0.87 27.16 0.84
C ALA A 57 0.36 26.86 2.25
N GLU A 58 -0.77 26.15 2.38
CA GLU A 58 -1.42 25.80 3.64
C GLU A 58 -0.47 25.00 4.56
N ILE A 59 0.18 23.99 4.00
CA ILE A 59 1.05 23.06 4.70
C ILE A 59 2.42 23.06 4.06
N THR A 60 3.39 23.61 4.79
CA THR A 60 4.77 23.79 4.29
C THR A 60 5.77 22.76 4.84
N GLN A 61 5.33 21.91 5.77
CA GLN A 61 6.17 20.89 6.41
C GLN A 61 5.58 19.49 6.23
N PRO A 62 6.38 18.50 5.80
CA PRO A 62 5.91 17.13 5.57
C PRO A 62 5.47 16.44 6.87
N SER A 63 6.03 16.81 8.02
CA SER A 63 5.64 16.29 9.33
C SER A 63 4.16 16.51 9.65
N SER A 64 3.55 17.59 9.13
CA SER A 64 2.15 17.92 9.39
C SER A 64 1.20 16.94 8.70
N VAL A 65 1.42 16.64 7.41
CA VAL A 65 0.64 15.63 6.69
C VAL A 65 0.88 14.23 7.21
N ILE A 66 2.13 13.89 7.58
CA ILE A 66 2.45 12.60 8.20
C ILE A 66 1.73 12.44 9.55
N GLY A 67 1.72 13.50 10.38
CA GLY A 67 1.02 13.50 11.65
C GLY A 67 -0.48 13.25 11.49
N ALA A 68 -1.10 13.86 10.48
CA ALA A 68 -2.53 13.72 10.20
C ALA A 68 -2.92 12.30 9.77
N VAL A 69 -2.08 11.61 9.00
CA VAL A 69 -2.39 10.26 8.48
C VAL A 69 -1.91 9.13 9.39
N ARG A 70 -1.02 9.41 10.35
CA ARG A 70 -0.45 8.42 11.29
C ARG A 70 -1.49 7.57 12.04
N PRO A 71 -2.68 8.06 12.43
CA PRO A 71 -3.69 7.22 13.07
C PRO A 71 -4.33 6.19 12.13
N TYR A 72 -4.19 6.37 10.82
CA TYR A 72 -4.92 5.61 9.80
C TYR A 72 -4.03 4.71 8.97
N ALA A 73 -2.71 4.95 8.94
CA ALA A 73 -1.77 4.29 8.04
C ALA A 73 -0.46 3.89 8.71
N GLU A 74 0.12 2.79 8.24
CA GLU A 74 1.52 2.47 8.49
C GLU A 74 2.41 3.48 7.77
N ILE A 75 3.32 4.11 8.53
CA ILE A 75 4.16 5.21 8.06
C ILE A 75 5.58 4.68 7.82
N PRO A 76 6.06 4.66 6.56
CA PRO A 76 7.46 4.37 6.28
C PRO A 76 8.38 5.40 6.96
N ASP A 77 9.50 4.94 7.51
CA ASP A 77 10.46 5.81 8.23
C ASP A 77 11.08 6.89 7.33
N ASP A 78 11.17 6.62 6.03
CA ASP A 78 11.74 7.51 5.00
C ASP A 78 10.70 8.44 4.34
N LEU A 79 9.41 8.32 4.67
CA LEU A 79 8.34 9.07 4.00
C LEU A 79 8.54 10.61 4.05
N GLY A 80 9.07 11.13 5.16
CA GLY A 80 9.34 12.56 5.30
C GLY A 80 10.45 13.06 4.34
N GLU A 81 11.47 12.24 4.12
CA GLU A 81 12.54 12.53 3.17
C GLU A 81 12.00 12.46 1.74
N LEU A 82 11.22 11.41 1.42
CA LEU A 82 10.58 11.25 0.11
C LEU A 82 9.66 12.42 -0.26
N LEU A 83 8.85 12.91 0.69
CA LEU A 83 8.01 14.09 0.50
C LEU A 83 8.84 15.37 0.29
N THR A 84 9.97 15.50 0.97
CA THR A 84 10.88 16.64 0.80
C THR A 84 11.54 16.62 -0.58
N ILE A 85 12.08 15.46 -1.00
CA ILE A 85 12.67 15.27 -2.33
C ILE A 85 11.64 15.58 -3.42
N SER A 86 10.43 15.06 -3.25
CA SER A 86 9.32 15.28 -4.17
C SER A 86 8.96 16.76 -4.34
N ARG A 87 8.86 17.50 -3.23
CA ARG A 87 8.64 18.96 -3.26
C ARG A 87 9.75 19.66 -4.03
N VAL A 88 11.01 19.35 -3.76
CA VAL A 88 12.17 19.98 -4.43
C VAL A 88 12.14 19.71 -5.93
N ALA A 89 11.88 18.47 -6.33
CA ALA A 89 11.79 18.09 -7.74
C ALA A 89 10.68 18.84 -8.48
N ASN A 90 9.51 19.00 -7.87
CA ASN A 90 8.37 19.68 -8.48
C ASN A 90 8.49 21.21 -8.43
N THR A 91 9.00 21.77 -7.33
CA THR A 91 9.19 23.23 -7.19
C THR A 91 10.26 23.76 -8.14
N ALA A 92 11.32 22.97 -8.39
CA ALA A 92 12.35 23.30 -9.38
C ALA A 92 11.81 23.39 -10.82
N MET A 93 10.67 22.72 -11.10
CA MET A 93 10.01 22.74 -12.40
C MET A 93 9.26 24.06 -12.67
N GLY A 94 8.94 24.84 -11.64
CA GLY A 94 8.13 26.06 -11.74
C GLY A 94 8.89 27.38 -11.88
N THR A 95 10.21 27.41 -11.61
CA THR A 95 10.90 28.70 -11.36
C THR A 95 12.03 29.05 -12.33
N ASP A 96 12.42 28.21 -13.30
CA ASP A 96 13.66 28.51 -14.05
C ASP A 96 13.62 28.16 -15.54
N LEU A 97 13.42 29.19 -16.37
CA LEU A 97 13.55 29.15 -17.84
C LEU A 97 15.02 29.30 -18.31
N ARG A 98 16.03 29.11 -17.44
CA ARG A 98 17.43 29.36 -17.80
C ARG A 98 18.42 28.20 -17.60
N THR A 99 17.93 27.00 -17.26
CA THR A 99 18.81 25.93 -16.74
C THR A 99 18.67 24.60 -17.49
N GLU A 100 18.51 24.63 -18.82
CA GLU A 100 18.37 23.42 -19.65
C GLU A 100 19.55 22.44 -19.53
N THR A 101 20.78 22.90 -19.32
CA THR A 101 21.96 22.02 -19.32
C THR A 101 22.20 21.30 -17.98
N GLN A 102 21.92 21.93 -16.83
CA GLN A 102 22.03 21.26 -15.51
C GLN A 102 20.78 20.45 -15.17
N MET A 103 19.60 20.83 -15.70
CA MET A 103 18.36 20.07 -15.55
C MET A 103 18.40 18.73 -16.28
N ASP A 104 19.10 18.62 -17.42
CA ASP A 104 19.24 17.34 -18.10
C ASP A 104 20.05 16.33 -17.29
N GLU A 105 21.07 16.78 -16.56
CA GLU A 105 21.85 15.92 -15.67
C GLU A 105 21.09 15.58 -14.38
N GLY A 106 20.40 16.56 -13.78
CA GLY A 106 19.56 16.33 -12.59
C GLY A 106 18.38 15.41 -12.87
N ARG A 107 17.63 15.67 -13.96
CA ARG A 107 16.53 14.81 -14.42
C ARG A 107 17.03 13.44 -14.82
N ARG A 108 18.12 13.32 -15.58
CA ARG A 108 18.71 12.00 -15.86
C ARG A 108 19.10 11.29 -14.58
N ARG A 109 19.70 11.97 -13.61
CA ARG A 109 20.05 11.36 -12.32
C ARG A 109 18.81 10.91 -11.55
N THR A 110 17.76 11.73 -11.47
CA THR A 110 16.51 11.39 -10.77
C THR A 110 15.71 10.32 -11.50
N GLU A 111 15.63 10.35 -12.83
CA GLU A 111 15.02 9.30 -13.66
C GLU A 111 15.84 8.00 -13.61
N GLN A 112 17.16 8.09 -13.49
CA GLN A 112 18.05 6.95 -13.31
C GLN A 112 17.92 6.37 -11.90
N THR A 113 17.79 7.20 -10.86
CA THR A 113 17.52 6.76 -9.48
C THR A 113 16.11 6.18 -9.35
N ARG A 114 15.09 6.82 -9.94
CA ARG A 114 13.71 6.34 -9.91
C ARG A 114 13.50 5.12 -10.82
N GLY A 115 14.19 5.04 -11.94
CA GLY A 115 14.24 3.86 -12.81
C GLY A 115 15.04 2.70 -12.21
N ALA A 116 16.03 2.97 -11.36
CA ALA A 116 16.70 1.96 -10.55
C ALA A 116 15.78 1.45 -9.43
N LEU A 117 14.99 2.33 -8.80
CA LEU A 117 14.08 1.95 -7.70
C LEU A 117 12.76 1.33 -8.16
N TYR A 118 12.30 1.57 -9.39
CA TYR A 118 11.09 0.99 -9.97
C TYR A 118 11.41 0.40 -11.35
N THR A 119 11.89 -0.84 -11.37
CA THR A 119 12.08 -1.62 -12.60
C THR A 119 10.80 -2.38 -12.97
N PRO A 120 10.62 -2.86 -14.21
CA PRO A 120 9.52 -3.77 -14.56
C PRO A 120 9.50 -5.08 -13.76
N PHE A 121 10.56 -5.41 -13.02
CA PHE A 121 10.63 -6.51 -12.04
C PHE A 121 10.44 -6.05 -10.59
N GLY A 122 10.01 -4.79 -10.41
CA GLY A 122 9.70 -4.10 -9.16
C GLY A 122 10.90 -3.36 -8.54
N PHE A 123 11.00 -3.30 -7.20
CA PHE A 123 11.98 -2.45 -6.50
C PHE A 123 13.21 -3.21 -5.99
N ILE A 124 14.35 -2.54 -5.97
CA ILE A 124 15.61 -3.06 -5.43
C ILE A 124 15.50 -3.09 -3.90
N THR A 125 15.72 -4.27 -3.31
CA THR A 125 15.79 -4.43 -1.86
C THR A 125 17.21 -4.19 -1.35
N THR A 126 17.40 -4.13 -0.03
CA THR A 126 18.76 -4.12 0.56
C THR A 126 19.34 -5.53 0.71
N LEU A 127 18.62 -6.57 0.30
CA LEU A 127 19.04 -7.96 0.48
C LEU A 127 20.00 -8.39 -0.60
N THR A 128 21.15 -8.90 -0.19
CA THR A 128 22.14 -9.53 -1.05
C THR A 128 21.98 -11.05 -1.07
N GLN A 129 22.69 -11.73 -1.96
CA GLN A 129 22.72 -13.20 -1.99
C GLN A 129 23.18 -13.79 -0.64
N ASP A 130 24.16 -13.17 0.02
CA ASP A 130 24.65 -13.58 1.34
C ASP A 130 23.59 -13.47 2.44
N ASP A 131 22.62 -12.56 2.30
CA ASP A 131 21.49 -12.42 3.24
C ASP A 131 20.38 -13.43 2.97
N VAL A 132 20.17 -13.78 1.71
CA VAL A 132 19.06 -14.64 1.24
C VAL A 132 19.39 -16.12 1.39
N ASP A 133 20.60 -16.54 1.02
CA ASP A 133 21.01 -17.95 1.00
C ASP A 133 20.84 -18.66 2.35
N PRO A 134 21.20 -18.06 3.51
CA PRO A 134 20.98 -18.69 4.81
C PRO A 134 19.49 -18.94 5.10
N VAL A 135 18.62 -18.00 4.73
CA VAL A 135 17.16 -18.11 4.91
C VAL A 135 16.62 -19.24 4.03
N LEU A 136 17.02 -19.27 2.75
CA LEU A 136 16.58 -20.34 1.84
C LEU A 136 17.01 -21.73 2.33
N ALA A 137 18.25 -21.85 2.82
CA ALA A 137 18.76 -23.08 3.39
C ALA A 137 17.98 -23.52 4.65
N GLU A 138 17.63 -22.58 5.53
CA GLU A 138 16.82 -22.85 6.73
C GLU A 138 15.44 -23.42 6.38
N TYR A 139 14.81 -22.88 5.33
CA TYR A 139 13.50 -23.36 4.85
C TYR A 139 13.57 -24.55 3.89
N GLY A 140 14.77 -25.08 3.61
CA GLY A 140 14.95 -26.26 2.76
C GLY A 140 14.77 -26.01 1.26
N TRP A 141 14.91 -24.77 0.80
CA TRP A 141 14.92 -24.43 -0.62
C TRP A 141 16.25 -24.79 -1.27
N THR A 142 16.18 -25.37 -2.47
CA THR A 142 17.36 -25.77 -3.23
C THR A 142 17.37 -25.11 -4.60
N ALA A 143 18.51 -24.50 -4.98
CA ALA A 143 18.65 -23.87 -6.29
C ALA A 143 18.47 -24.91 -7.40
N SER A 144 17.66 -24.57 -8.40
CA SER A 144 17.29 -25.48 -9.49
C SER A 144 17.71 -24.94 -10.86
N HIS A 145 17.54 -23.63 -11.10
CA HIS A 145 17.81 -23.02 -12.39
C HIS A 145 18.22 -21.55 -12.22
N VAL A 146 19.14 -21.10 -13.08
CA VAL A 146 19.52 -19.69 -13.19
C VAL A 146 19.33 -19.25 -14.63
N HIS A 147 18.55 -18.20 -14.84
CA HIS A 147 18.23 -17.66 -16.15
C HIS A 147 18.73 -16.21 -16.25
N ILE A 148 19.55 -15.90 -17.25
CA ILE A 148 19.98 -14.52 -17.50
C ILE A 148 18.86 -13.75 -18.18
N ALA A 149 18.44 -12.66 -17.57
CA ALA A 149 17.45 -11.73 -18.09
C ALA A 149 18.14 -10.45 -18.61
N GLU A 150 17.42 -9.65 -19.40
CA GLU A 150 17.96 -8.40 -19.98
C GLU A 150 18.46 -7.40 -18.91
N ARG A 151 17.94 -7.49 -17.68
CA ARG A 151 18.26 -6.60 -16.56
C ARG A 151 18.68 -7.33 -15.28
N GLY A 152 19.24 -8.53 -15.43
CA GLY A 152 19.88 -9.25 -14.35
C GLY A 152 19.80 -10.74 -14.53
N HIS A 153 19.56 -11.46 -13.45
CA HIS A 153 19.30 -12.89 -13.53
C HIS A 153 18.17 -13.29 -12.61
N ILE A 154 17.56 -14.42 -12.93
CA ILE A 154 16.46 -14.99 -12.17
C ILE A 154 16.95 -16.33 -11.67
N GLU A 155 16.86 -16.53 -10.37
CA GLU A 155 17.14 -17.81 -9.72
C GLU A 155 15.83 -18.47 -9.34
N THR A 156 15.70 -19.74 -9.69
CA THR A 156 14.56 -20.57 -9.34
C THR A 156 14.98 -21.61 -8.33
N TYR A 157 14.26 -21.69 -7.22
CA TYR A 157 14.49 -22.63 -6.14
C TYR A 157 13.29 -23.56 -6.00
N ARG A 158 13.54 -24.77 -5.50
CA ARG A 158 12.50 -25.77 -5.24
C ARG A 158 12.55 -26.31 -3.82
N ARG A 159 11.36 -26.54 -3.29
CA ARG A 159 11.09 -27.22 -2.02
C ARG A 159 9.84 -28.08 -2.17
N ALA A 160 10.00 -29.40 -2.15
CA ALA A 160 8.92 -30.34 -2.49
C ALA A 160 8.29 -29.96 -3.86
N ASP A 161 6.98 -29.73 -3.91
CA ASP A 161 6.25 -29.33 -5.13
C ASP A 161 6.18 -27.82 -5.34
N GLN A 162 6.82 -27.03 -4.47
CA GLN A 162 6.79 -25.57 -4.53
C GLN A 162 7.95 -25.00 -5.35
N GLU A 163 7.66 -23.90 -6.02
CA GLU A 163 8.61 -23.14 -6.83
C GLU A 163 8.74 -21.70 -6.30
N LEU A 164 9.97 -21.29 -6.02
CA LEU A 164 10.33 -19.94 -5.63
C LEU A 164 11.16 -19.30 -6.74
N VAL A 165 10.78 -18.10 -7.17
CA VAL A 165 11.47 -17.34 -8.21
C VAL A 165 11.98 -16.03 -7.61
N LEU A 166 13.29 -15.87 -7.61
CA LEU A 166 14.01 -14.71 -7.10
C LEU A 166 14.65 -13.94 -8.27
N PRO A 167 14.17 -12.73 -8.60
CA PRO A 167 14.84 -11.86 -9.54
C PRO A 167 15.97 -11.09 -8.85
N TRP A 168 17.11 -10.97 -9.53
CA TRP A 168 18.32 -10.29 -9.05
C TRP A 168 18.73 -9.18 -10.03
N GLY A 169 19.45 -8.19 -9.52
CA GLY A 169 20.02 -7.11 -10.32
C GLY A 169 21.05 -7.57 -11.38
N SER A 170 21.34 -6.72 -12.36
CA SER A 170 22.34 -7.03 -13.41
C SER A 170 23.74 -6.59 -13.06
N PRO A 171 24.76 -7.40 -13.42
CA PRO A 171 26.14 -6.92 -13.52
C PRO A 171 26.19 -5.62 -14.36
N GLY A 172 26.67 -4.53 -13.76
CA GLY A 172 26.77 -3.20 -14.41
C GLY A 172 25.69 -2.19 -14.01
N GLU A 173 24.62 -2.62 -13.34
CA GLU A 173 23.72 -1.73 -12.59
C GLU A 173 24.34 -1.38 -11.23
N PRO A 174 23.91 -0.30 -10.55
CA PRO A 174 24.51 0.13 -9.28
C PRO A 174 24.36 -0.89 -8.14
N TYR A 175 23.54 -1.94 -8.32
CA TYR A 175 23.19 -2.94 -7.32
C TYR A 175 23.03 -4.34 -7.94
N PRO A 176 24.09 -4.93 -8.51
CA PRO A 176 24.00 -6.20 -9.24
C PRO A 176 23.67 -7.40 -8.34
N GLU A 177 23.97 -7.27 -7.05
CA GLU A 177 23.95 -8.34 -6.05
C GLU A 177 22.65 -8.35 -5.23
N HIS A 178 21.77 -7.38 -5.50
CA HIS A 178 20.59 -7.15 -4.68
C HIS A 178 19.37 -7.86 -5.26
N LEU A 179 18.57 -8.43 -4.36
CA LEU A 179 17.30 -9.05 -4.67
C LEU A 179 16.31 -7.97 -5.13
N LEU A 180 15.55 -8.30 -6.16
CA LEU A 180 14.45 -7.50 -6.68
C LEU A 180 13.12 -8.05 -6.13
N SER A 181 12.22 -7.14 -5.80
CA SER A 181 10.88 -7.45 -5.29
C SER A 181 9.83 -6.97 -6.28
N PRO A 182 8.78 -7.73 -6.60
CA PRO A 182 8.32 -8.89 -5.86
C PRO A 182 9.03 -10.20 -6.25
N ILE A 183 9.20 -11.07 -5.25
CA ILE A 183 9.54 -12.49 -5.47
C ILE A 183 8.27 -13.25 -5.85
N ARG A 184 8.39 -14.47 -6.39
CA ARG A 184 7.21 -15.31 -6.64
C ARG A 184 7.31 -16.66 -5.94
N ILE A 185 6.26 -17.04 -5.23
CA ILE A 185 6.11 -18.37 -4.63
C ILE A 185 4.89 -19.02 -5.27
N ASP A 186 5.07 -20.15 -5.93
CA ASP A 186 4.01 -20.86 -6.68
C ASP A 186 3.26 -19.93 -7.66
N GLY A 187 4.03 -19.04 -8.31
CA GLY A 187 3.53 -18.04 -9.26
C GLY A 187 2.86 -16.81 -8.63
N ARG A 188 2.62 -16.80 -7.32
CA ARG A 188 2.01 -15.66 -6.61
C ARG A 188 3.09 -14.63 -6.22
N PRO A 189 2.88 -13.33 -6.46
CA PRO A 189 3.85 -12.31 -6.11
C PRO A 189 3.82 -12.01 -4.60
N HIS A 190 5.00 -11.92 -3.98
CA HIS A 190 5.20 -11.47 -2.60
C HIS A 190 6.16 -10.29 -2.57
N SER A 191 5.75 -9.20 -1.93
CA SER A 191 6.62 -8.05 -1.70
C SER A 191 7.57 -8.33 -0.55
N VAL A 192 8.86 -8.22 -0.83
CA VAL A 192 9.93 -8.38 0.15
C VAL A 192 10.77 -7.10 0.12
N SER A 193 11.06 -6.50 1.27
CA SER A 193 12.01 -5.39 1.37
C SER A 193 13.12 -5.67 2.39
N SER A 194 12.89 -6.62 3.30
CA SER A 194 13.81 -7.02 4.35
C SER A 194 13.88 -8.54 4.52
N GLN A 195 14.86 -9.01 5.28
CA GLN A 195 15.02 -10.44 5.59
C GLN A 195 13.81 -10.98 6.37
N LEU A 196 13.22 -10.13 7.22
CA LEU A 196 12.01 -10.46 7.97
C LEU A 196 10.80 -10.66 7.05
N ASP A 197 10.67 -9.89 5.97
CA ASP A 197 9.58 -10.05 5.02
C ASP A 197 9.77 -11.32 4.18
N LEU A 198 11.02 -11.63 3.82
CA LEU A 198 11.35 -12.88 3.14
C LEU A 198 10.99 -14.08 4.03
N ASP A 199 11.44 -14.07 5.28
CA ASP A 199 11.14 -15.10 6.28
C ASP A 199 9.61 -15.30 6.45
N ARG A 200 8.87 -14.20 6.57
CA ARG A 200 7.41 -14.20 6.65
C ARG A 200 6.78 -14.82 5.39
N ALA A 201 7.21 -14.40 4.21
CA ALA A 201 6.67 -14.90 2.94
C ALA A 201 6.90 -16.41 2.77
N LEU A 202 8.07 -16.91 3.18
CA LEU A 202 8.42 -18.33 3.11
C LEU A 202 7.70 -19.18 4.16
N THR A 203 7.43 -18.61 5.34
CA THR A 203 6.64 -19.24 6.41
C THR A 203 5.17 -19.37 6.02
N GLU A 204 4.56 -18.27 5.56
CA GLU A 204 3.14 -18.25 5.15
C GLU A 204 2.88 -19.24 4.01
N SER A 205 3.86 -19.42 3.13
CA SER A 205 3.82 -20.34 2.00
C SER A 205 4.28 -21.76 2.33
N GLY A 206 4.39 -22.14 3.60
CA GLY A 206 4.77 -23.50 4.02
C GLY A 206 3.88 -24.61 3.44
N PRO A 207 4.41 -25.83 3.21
CA PRO A 207 3.60 -26.98 2.75
C PRO A 207 2.48 -27.34 3.75
N ASP A 208 2.69 -27.07 5.04
CA ASP A 208 1.68 -27.30 6.09
C ASP A 208 0.55 -26.24 6.06
N SER A 209 0.75 -25.09 5.41
CA SER A 209 -0.26 -24.05 5.27
C SER A 209 -1.44 -24.47 4.38
N HIS A 210 -1.20 -25.40 3.44
CA HIS A 210 -2.24 -25.95 2.55
C HIS A 210 -3.17 -26.95 3.26
N GLY A 211 -2.84 -27.41 4.47
CA GLY A 211 -3.68 -28.32 5.25
C GLY A 211 -4.97 -27.70 5.78
N LEU A 212 -5.09 -26.36 5.82
CA LEU A 212 -6.27 -25.67 6.36
C LEU A 212 -7.30 -25.26 5.31
N THR A 213 -6.97 -25.33 4.01
CA THR A 213 -7.93 -24.99 2.94
C THR A 213 -8.63 -26.21 2.38
N SER A 214 -7.95 -27.36 2.23
CA SER A 214 -8.58 -28.58 1.72
C SER A 214 -9.67 -29.12 2.67
N ASP A 215 -9.46 -29.06 3.98
CA ASP A 215 -10.45 -29.43 5.01
C ASP A 215 -11.66 -28.47 5.04
N ARG A 216 -11.50 -27.26 4.48
CA ARG A 216 -12.57 -26.27 4.38
C ARG A 216 -13.41 -26.45 3.12
N ASP A 217 -12.79 -26.87 2.02
CA ASP A 217 -13.50 -27.17 0.76
C ASP A 217 -14.29 -28.50 0.86
N GLU A 218 -13.76 -29.53 1.54
CA GLU A 218 -14.54 -30.76 1.82
C GLU A 218 -15.73 -30.50 2.76
N ARG A 219 -15.62 -29.54 3.67
CA ARG A 219 -16.72 -29.15 4.56
C ARG A 219 -17.80 -28.33 3.84
N ILE A 220 -17.46 -27.63 2.76
CA ILE A 220 -18.42 -26.87 1.96
C ILE A 220 -19.19 -27.82 1.02
N GLU A 221 -18.54 -28.81 0.41
CA GLU A 221 -19.25 -29.81 -0.42
C GLU A 221 -20.20 -30.70 0.39
N GLY A 222 -19.96 -30.92 1.69
CA GLY A 222 -20.88 -31.63 2.57
C GLY A 222 -22.11 -30.82 3.04
N LEU A 223 -22.06 -29.49 2.96
CA LEU A 223 -23.15 -28.61 3.42
C LEU A 223 -24.23 -28.33 2.36
N ASP A 224 -23.91 -28.49 1.08
CA ASP A 224 -24.88 -28.33 -0.04
C ASP A 224 -25.87 -29.51 -0.14
N ASP A 225 -25.47 -30.72 0.25
CA ASP A 225 -26.35 -31.91 0.27
C ASP A 225 -27.36 -31.87 1.45
N GLU A 226 -26.98 -31.26 2.58
CA GLU A 226 -27.83 -31.18 3.79
C GLU A 226 -28.85 -30.03 3.73
N LEU A 227 -28.60 -28.98 2.93
CA LEU A 227 -29.54 -27.86 2.75
C LEU A 227 -30.56 -28.06 1.63
N SER A 228 -30.34 -29.02 0.71
CA SER A 228 -31.27 -29.31 -0.38
C SER A 228 -32.41 -30.27 0.00
N SER A 229 -32.38 -30.88 1.18
CA SER A 229 -33.32 -31.93 1.57
C SER A 229 -34.47 -31.48 2.50
N ASP A 230 -34.47 -30.25 3.02
CA ASP A 230 -35.40 -29.81 4.08
C ASP A 230 -36.27 -28.57 3.76
N HIS A 231 -36.48 -28.22 2.48
CA HIS A 231 -37.25 -27.01 2.10
C HIS A 231 -38.37 -27.22 1.06
N GLU A 232 -39.18 -28.27 1.22
CA GLU A 232 -40.50 -28.38 0.57
C GLU A 232 -41.58 -28.80 1.56
N GLU A 233 -41.89 -28.00 2.58
CA GLU A 233 -43.24 -27.98 3.18
C GLU A 233 -43.37 -26.86 4.21
N THR A 234 -43.81 -25.67 3.80
CA THR A 234 -44.86 -24.86 4.48
C THR A 234 -44.93 -23.44 3.89
N LEU A 235 -45.83 -23.25 2.92
CA LEU A 235 -46.37 -21.92 2.61
C LEU A 235 -47.89 -22.01 2.62
N THR A 236 -48.51 -21.69 3.77
CA THR A 236 -49.90 -21.21 3.78
C THR A 236 -50.23 -20.45 5.06
N ALA A 237 -50.84 -19.28 4.84
CA ALA A 237 -51.66 -18.48 5.75
C ALA A 237 -50.94 -17.55 6.75
N GLY A 238 -51.24 -16.25 6.65
CA GLY A 238 -50.95 -15.31 7.75
C GLY A 238 -51.00 -13.82 7.42
N GLN A 239 -52.05 -13.33 6.74
CA GLN A 239 -52.38 -11.89 6.73
C GLN A 239 -52.64 -11.36 8.15
N GLY A 240 -52.19 -10.14 8.45
CA GLY A 240 -52.96 -9.23 9.30
C GLY A 240 -52.17 -8.24 10.18
N ALA A 241 -52.41 -6.94 9.91
CA ALA A 241 -52.29 -5.76 10.80
C ALA A 241 -50.88 -5.41 11.31
N GLY A 242 -50.35 -4.19 11.21
CA GLY A 242 -50.97 -2.87 11.25
C GLY A 242 -50.53 -2.18 12.55
N ASN A 243 -49.67 -1.15 12.46
CA ASN A 243 -49.64 0.05 13.31
C ASN A 243 -48.39 0.89 12.98
N GLU A 244 -48.56 2.13 12.52
CA GLU A 244 -48.45 3.36 13.32
C GLU A 244 -47.01 3.61 13.80
N SER A 245 -46.27 4.49 13.12
CA SER A 245 -46.15 5.92 13.49
C SER A 245 -45.41 6.10 14.81
N ASP A 246 -44.12 6.44 14.76
CA ASP A 246 -43.64 7.50 15.65
C ASP A 246 -42.34 8.13 15.13
N SER A 247 -42.45 9.43 14.86
CA SER A 247 -41.37 10.34 14.51
C SER A 247 -40.76 10.86 15.80
N TRP A 248 -39.48 10.60 16.04
CA TRP A 248 -38.75 11.20 17.16
C TRP A 248 -37.69 12.17 16.64
N TRP A 249 -38.04 13.45 16.76
CA TRP A 249 -37.13 14.59 16.77
C TRP A 249 -36.36 14.59 18.10
N THR A 250 -35.04 14.71 18.07
CA THR A 250 -34.21 15.10 19.22
C THR A 250 -32.92 15.71 18.64
N GLU A 251 -32.91 17.03 18.42
CA GLU A 251 -32.36 18.06 19.32
C GLU A 251 -30.86 18.31 19.08
N ASP A 252 -30.61 19.42 18.37
CA ASP A 252 -29.35 20.17 18.32
C ASP A 252 -28.93 20.63 19.73
N PRO A 253 -27.64 20.48 20.11
CA PRO A 253 -27.04 21.29 21.16
C PRO A 253 -26.42 22.60 20.61
N PRO A 254 -26.37 23.65 21.44
CA PRO A 254 -26.05 25.02 21.03
C PRO A 254 -24.56 25.27 20.75
N ALA A 255 -24.32 26.30 19.94
CA ALA A 255 -23.03 26.90 19.67
C ALA A 255 -22.44 27.57 20.91
N ASP A 256 -21.23 27.16 21.28
CA ASP A 256 -20.43 27.85 22.28
C ASP A 256 -19.52 28.89 21.61
N GLU A 257 -19.92 30.14 21.74
CA GLU A 257 -19.10 31.34 21.56
C GLU A 257 -18.06 31.41 22.69
N ASN A 258 -16.76 31.32 22.36
CA ASN A 258 -15.63 31.83 23.14
C ASN A 258 -14.41 31.81 22.21
N GLY A 259 -13.57 32.82 22.05
CA GLY A 259 -13.31 34.03 22.83
C GLY A 259 -11.92 34.48 22.38
N ILE A 260 -11.85 35.70 21.89
CA ILE A 260 -10.68 36.32 21.25
C ILE A 260 -9.65 36.64 22.33
N HIS A 261 -8.37 36.31 22.12
CA HIS A 261 -7.27 36.99 22.81
C HIS A 261 -6.07 37.16 21.87
N LEU A 262 -5.98 38.34 21.25
CA LEU A 262 -4.78 38.86 20.60
C LEU A 262 -3.88 39.45 21.69
N GLY A 263 -2.71 38.85 21.90
CA GLY A 263 -1.62 39.41 22.69
C GLY A 263 -0.48 39.84 21.77
N LEU A 264 -0.42 41.14 21.46
CA LEU A 264 0.74 41.80 20.88
C LEU A 264 1.71 42.16 22.01
N GLY A 265 2.90 41.55 22.01
CA GLY A 265 4.02 41.91 22.86
C GLY A 265 5.01 42.77 22.08
N THR A 266 5.29 43.94 22.64
CA THR A 266 6.26 44.98 22.25
C THR A 266 7.72 44.54 22.27
#